data_AF-A0A3D0ZVH4-F1
#
_entry.id   AF-A0A3D0ZVH4-F1
#
_cell.length_a   1.000
_cell.length_b   1.000
_cell.length_c   1.000
_cell.angle_alpha   90.00
_cell.angle_beta   90.00
_cell.angle_gamma   90.00
#
_symmetry.space_group_name_H-M   'P 1'
#
loop_
_entity.id
_entity.type
_entity.pdbx_description
1 polymer ?
#
loop_
_entity_poly.entity_id
_entity_poly.type
_entity_poly.pdbx_seq_one_letter_code
_entity_poly.pdbx_strand_id
1 'polypeptide(L)'
;MDKSFRIVIAILALTLSVTAVLPVFGYELIISQARLLSIDEIPVELGYLIVVRSSCFATLAYFGLKFLRRRRPLSSVEPMLVFSLFCLVFGLVSFLTKGEGSWVAYLTFLGVGVMSFFFLRENKAESKTIFDKGSW
;
A
#
# COMPACT_ATOMS: atom_id res chain seq x y z
N MET A 1 7.09 -7.12 18.74
CA MET A 1 6.94 -6.30 17.53
C MET A 1 8.29 -5.70 17.17
N ASP A 2 8.84 -6.14 16.05
CA ASP A 2 10.22 -5.87 15.67
C ASP A 2 10.43 -4.43 15.20
N LYS A 3 11.58 -3.82 15.55
CA LYS A 3 11.94 -2.46 15.10
C LYS A 3 11.91 -2.34 13.58
N SER A 4 12.31 -3.40 12.88
CA SER A 4 12.31 -3.49 11.41
C SER A 4 10.92 -3.29 10.81
N PHE A 5 9.87 -3.87 11.42
CA PHE A 5 8.50 -3.74 10.93
C PHE A 5 7.99 -2.30 11.02
N ARG A 6 8.35 -1.58 12.09
CA ARG A 6 8.01 -0.16 12.24
C ARG A 6 8.70 0.70 11.19
N ILE A 7 9.95 0.40 10.84
CA ILE A 7 10.68 1.10 9.77
C ILE A 7 9.98 0.86 8.43
N VAL A 8 9.58 -0.38 8.14
CA VAL A 8 8.83 -0.72 6.92
C VAL A 8 7.52 0.06 6.83
N ILE A 9 6.72 0.12 7.90
CA ILE A 9 5.50 0.93 7.93
C ILE A 9 5.79 2.42 7.74
N ALA A 10 6.87 2.94 8.33
CA ALA A 10 7.24 4.34 8.19
C ALA A 10 7.60 4.71 6.75
N ILE A 11 8.43 3.88 6.09
CA ILE A 11 8.77 4.05 4.68
C ILE A 11 7.51 3.99 3.83
N LEU A 12 6.65 3.00 4.05
CA LEU A 12 5.43 2.84 3.27
C LEU A 12 4.44 4.01 3.47
N ALA A 13 4.23 4.45 4.71
CA ALA A 13 3.37 5.59 5.00
C ALA A 13 3.91 6.89 4.37
N LEU A 14 5.23 7.08 4.37
CA LEU A 14 5.87 8.21 3.71
C LEU A 14 5.65 8.15 2.19
N THR A 15 5.96 7.02 1.55
CA THR A 15 5.78 6.82 0.11
C THR A 15 4.32 7.06 -0.30
N LEU A 16 3.36 6.50 0.44
CA LEU A 16 1.93 6.69 0.18
C LEU A 16 1.48 8.14 0.38
N SER A 17 2.04 8.85 1.36
CA SER A 17 1.73 10.27 1.56
C SER A 17 2.24 11.11 0.39
N VAL A 18 3.48 10.87 -0.05
CA VAL A 18 4.07 11.57 -1.19
C VAL A 18 3.24 11.32 -2.45
N THR A 19 2.92 10.06 -2.76
CA THR A 19 2.13 9.72 -3.96
C THR A 19 0.71 10.24 -3.91
N ALA A 20 0.09 10.32 -2.73
CA ALA A 20 -1.26 10.84 -2.57
C ALA A 20 -1.35 12.36 -2.82
N VAL A 21 -0.33 13.10 -2.40
CA VAL A 21 -0.33 14.57 -2.45
C VAL A 21 0.23 15.10 -3.77
N LEU A 22 1.11 14.36 -4.44
CA LEU A 22 1.74 14.76 -5.70
C LEU A 22 0.76 15.32 -6.76
N PRO A 23 -0.45 14.76 -6.91
CA PRO A 23 -1.43 15.26 -7.88
C PRO A 23 -1.92 16.69 -7.60
N VAL A 24 -1.88 17.14 -6.34
CA VAL A 24 -2.21 18.54 -6.00
C VAL A 24 -1.22 19.52 -6.63
N PHE A 25 0.01 19.06 -6.92
CA PHE A 25 1.06 19.84 -7.56
C PHE A 25 1.10 19.67 -9.08
N GLY A 26 0.11 19.01 -9.69
CA GLY A 26 0.08 18.80 -11.14
C GLY A 26 0.90 17.60 -11.62
N TYR A 27 1.38 16.73 -10.72
CA TYR A 27 2.21 15.58 -11.07
C TYR A 27 1.66 14.25 -10.53
N GLU A 28 1.75 13.20 -11.34
CA GLU A 28 1.31 11.85 -11.02
C GLU A 28 2.51 10.89 -11.06
N LEU A 29 2.88 10.32 -9.91
CA LEU A 29 3.90 9.26 -9.83
C LEU A 29 3.27 7.90 -10.08
N ILE A 30 3.71 7.22 -11.15
CA ILE A 30 3.35 5.83 -11.46
C ILE A 30 4.49 4.93 -11.01
N ILE A 31 4.35 4.34 -9.82
CA ILE A 31 5.38 3.49 -9.20
C ILE A 31 5.73 2.30 -10.10
N SER A 32 4.74 1.66 -10.72
CA SER A 32 4.95 0.48 -11.59
C SER A 32 5.76 0.76 -12.85
N GLN A 33 5.92 2.03 -13.23
CA GLN A 33 6.72 2.44 -14.38
C GLN A 33 7.93 3.30 -13.97
N ALA A 34 8.09 3.59 -12.67
CA ALA A 34 9.04 4.58 -12.16
C ALA A 34 8.99 5.92 -12.92
N ARG A 35 7.78 6.32 -13.34
CA ARG A 35 7.57 7.48 -14.21
C ARG A 35 6.78 8.55 -13.48
N LEU A 36 7.23 9.79 -13.61
CA LEU A 36 6.50 10.99 -13.21
C LEU A 36 5.82 11.55 -14.46
N LEU A 37 4.50 11.76 -14.39
CA LEU A 37 3.70 12.33 -15.46
C LEU A 37 3.11 13.65 -15.03
N SER A 38 2.94 14.57 -15.97
CA SER A 38 2.14 15.78 -15.74
C SER A 38 0.65 15.41 -15.81
N ILE A 39 -0.18 15.97 -14.94
CA ILE A 39 -1.63 15.67 -14.93
C ILE A 39 -2.28 16.12 -16.24
N ASP A 40 -1.74 17.14 -16.90
CA ASP A 40 -2.22 17.60 -18.21
C ASP A 40 -2.08 16.54 -19.32
N GLU A 41 -1.21 15.54 -19.14
CA GLU A 41 -1.06 14.40 -20.06
C GLU A 41 -2.14 13.32 -19.82
N ILE A 42 -2.88 13.40 -18.71
CA ILE A 42 -3.90 12.44 -18.34
C ILE A 42 -5.25 12.93 -18.88
N PRO A 43 -5.98 12.11 -19.66
CA PRO A 43 -7.32 12.45 -20.12
C PRO A 43 -8.22 12.91 -18.96
N VAL A 44 -8.94 14.01 -19.15
CA VAL A 44 -9.83 14.61 -18.12
C VAL A 44 -10.84 13.57 -17.58
N GLU A 45 -11.31 12.68 -18.44
CA GLU A 45 -12.21 11.58 -18.10
C GLU A 45 -11.62 10.62 -17.05
N LEU A 46 -10.30 10.52 -16.93
CA LEU A 46 -9.62 9.68 -15.95
C LEU A 46 -9.29 10.41 -14.64
N GLY A 47 -9.63 11.70 -14.53
CA GLY A 47 -9.36 12.50 -13.33
C GLY A 47 -9.97 11.90 -12.05
N TYR A 48 -11.12 11.24 -12.14
CA TYR A 48 -11.74 10.58 -10.98
C TYR A 48 -10.87 9.43 -10.44
N LEU A 49 -10.11 8.73 -11.28
CA LEU A 49 -9.21 7.66 -10.81
C LEU A 49 -8.07 8.22 -9.97
N ILE A 50 -7.54 9.39 -10.34
CA ILE A 50 -6.50 10.08 -9.57
C ILE A 50 -7.03 10.42 -8.18
N VAL A 51 -8.24 10.99 -8.10
CA VAL A 51 -8.89 11.34 -6.83
C VAL A 51 -9.08 10.12 -5.94
N VAL A 52 -9.63 9.03 -6.48
CA VAL A 52 -9.86 7.78 -5.74
C VAL A 52 -8.54 7.15 -5.28
N ARG A 53 -7.52 7.12 -6.15
CA ARG A 53 -6.18 6.60 -5.84
C ARG A 53 -5.53 7.39 -4.71
N SER A 54 -5.49 8.72 -4.82
CA SER A 54 -4.94 9.60 -3.80
C SER A 54 -5.69 9.48 -2.47
N SER A 55 -7.01 9.39 -2.49
CA SER A 55 -7.82 9.19 -1.29
C SER A 55 -7.49 7.87 -0.60
N CYS A 56 -7.33 6.79 -1.38
CA CYS A 56 -6.96 5.48 -0.87
C CYS A 56 -5.56 5.51 -0.23
N PHE A 57 -4.56 6.07 -0.93
CA PHE A 57 -3.19 6.18 -0.43
C PHE A 57 -3.09 7.06 0.82
N ALA A 58 -3.82 8.18 0.87
CA ALA A 58 -3.89 9.04 2.05
C ALA A 58 -4.51 8.31 3.25
N THR A 59 -5.56 7.52 3.02
CA THR A 59 -6.21 6.72 4.06
C THR A 59 -5.26 5.65 4.63
N LEU A 60 -4.53 4.95 3.76
CA LEU A 60 -3.54 3.95 4.17
C LEU A 60 -2.36 4.59 4.91
N ALA A 61 -1.89 5.75 4.44
CA ALA A 61 -0.86 6.53 5.14
C ALA A 61 -1.34 6.95 6.53
N TYR A 62 -2.59 7.38 6.67
CA TYR A 62 -3.18 7.71 7.96
C TYR A 62 -3.16 6.52 8.93
N PHE A 63 -3.57 5.32 8.47
CA PHE A 63 -3.51 4.11 9.28
C PHE A 63 -2.06 3.74 9.68
N GLY A 64 -1.12 3.83 8.74
CA GLY A 64 0.30 3.59 9.01
C GLY A 64 0.88 4.57 10.04
N LEU A 65 0.60 5.88 9.91
CA LEU A 65 1.03 6.89 10.87
C LEU A 65 0.37 6.69 12.24
N LYS A 66 -0.91 6.30 12.28
CA LYS A 66 -1.63 6.00 13.52
C LYS A 66 -1.01 4.80 14.24
N PHE A 67 -0.63 3.76 13.50
CA PHE A 67 0.12 2.62 14.03
C PHE A 67 1.46 3.06 14.64
N LEU A 68 2.24 3.89 13.94
CA LEU A 68 3.55 4.38 14.42
C LEU A 68 3.43 5.23 15.69
N ARG A 69 2.40 6.06 15.78
CA ARG A 69 2.16 7.01 16.88
C ARG A 69 1.66 6.34 18.16
N ARG A 70 0.70 5.41 18.08
CA ARG A 70 -0.08 5.01 19.27
C ARG A 70 0.27 3.65 19.87
N ARG A 71 1.29 2.91 19.39
CA ARG A 71 1.62 1.54 19.87
C ARG A 71 0.34 0.67 20.04
N ARG A 72 -0.62 0.83 19.13
CA ARG A 72 -1.94 0.17 19.18
C ARG A 72 -1.86 -1.22 18.51
N PRO A 73 -2.77 -2.15 18.85
CA PRO A 73 -2.79 -3.51 18.32
C PRO A 73 -2.77 -3.53 16.80
N LEU A 74 -2.20 -4.59 16.23
CA LEU A 74 -1.96 -4.77 14.80
C LEU A 74 -3.22 -4.65 13.92
N SER A 75 -4.42 -4.60 14.53
CA SER A 75 -5.68 -4.12 13.94
C SER A 75 -5.57 -2.86 13.08
N SER A 76 -4.68 -1.91 13.40
CA SER A 76 -4.51 -0.70 12.58
C SER A 76 -3.78 -0.95 11.26
N VAL A 77 -3.13 -2.11 11.12
CA VAL A 77 -2.38 -2.54 9.92
C VAL A 77 -3.21 -3.50 9.06
N GLU A 78 -4.31 -4.05 9.59
CA GLU A 78 -5.23 -4.92 8.82
C GLU A 78 -5.75 -4.27 7.53
N PRO A 79 -6.16 -2.99 7.49
CA PRO A 79 -6.57 -2.35 6.24
C PRO A 79 -5.46 -2.34 5.19
N MET A 80 -4.20 -2.23 5.63
CA MET A 80 -3.03 -2.21 4.76
C MET A 80 -2.73 -3.59 4.18
N LEU A 81 -2.92 -4.65 4.99
CA LEU A 81 -2.84 -6.04 4.56
C LEU A 81 -3.92 -6.36 3.52
N VAL A 82 -5.17 -6.03 3.81
CA VAL A 82 -6.30 -6.30 2.89
C VAL A 82 -6.09 -5.58 1.57
N PHE A 83 -5.68 -4.32 1.63
CA PHE A 83 -5.33 -3.54 0.44
C PHE A 83 -4.20 -4.21 -0.36
N SER A 84 -3.11 -4.63 0.29
CA SER A 84 -1.97 -5.24 -0.41
C SER A 84 -2.34 -6.57 -1.09
N LEU A 85 -3.20 -7.37 -0.46
CA LEU A 85 -3.72 -8.61 -1.05
C LEU A 85 -4.60 -8.32 -2.28
N PHE A 86 -5.50 -7.35 -2.21
CA PHE A 86 -6.29 -6.96 -3.39
C PHE A 86 -5.41 -6.36 -4.49
N CYS A 87 -4.36 -5.60 -4.16
CA CYS A 87 -3.37 -5.16 -5.13
C CYS A 87 -2.68 -6.33 -5.84
N LEU A 88 -2.39 -7.44 -5.16
CA LEU A 88 -1.84 -8.64 -5.80
C LEU A 88 -2.86 -9.31 -6.73
N VAL A 89 -4.12 -9.42 -6.30
CA VAL A 89 -5.19 -10.01 -7.13
C VAL A 89 -5.38 -9.19 -8.40
N PHE A 90 -5.64 -7.89 -8.28
CA PHE A 90 -5.87 -7.02 -9.43
C PHE A 90 -4.60 -6.79 -10.26
N GLY A 91 -3.42 -6.78 -9.62
CA GLY A 91 -2.14 -6.72 -10.33
C GLY A 91 -1.92 -7.95 -11.22
N LEU A 92 -2.19 -9.15 -10.70
CA LEU A 92 -2.11 -10.38 -11.47
C LEU A 92 -3.11 -10.38 -12.64
N VAL A 93 -4.37 -10.01 -12.37
CA VAL A 93 -5.39 -9.88 -13.42
C VAL A 93 -4.95 -8.88 -14.50
N SER A 94 -4.36 -7.75 -14.10
CA SER A 94 -3.85 -6.75 -15.06
C SER A 94 -2.71 -7.30 -15.92
N PHE A 95 -1.82 -8.13 -15.37
CA PHE A 95 -0.74 -8.74 -16.16
C PHE A 95 -1.27 -9.78 -17.14
N LEU A 96 -2.21 -10.62 -16.71
CA LEU A 96 -2.81 -11.65 -17.55
C LEU A 96 -3.63 -11.07 -18.71
N THR A 97 -4.30 -9.94 -18.48
CA THR A 97 -5.16 -9.30 -19.48
C THR A 97 -4.40 -8.44 -20.47
N LYS A 98 -3.36 -7.71 -20.02
CA LYS A 98 -2.63 -6.77 -20.88
C LYS A 98 -1.40 -7.36 -21.54
N GLY A 99 -0.81 -8.43 -21.01
CA GLY A 99 0.36 -9.12 -21.60
C GLY A 99 1.67 -8.31 -21.62
N GLU A 100 1.62 -6.99 -21.37
CA GLU A 100 2.75 -6.06 -21.41
C GLU A 100 3.04 -5.54 -20.00
N GLY A 101 3.97 -6.20 -19.31
CA GLY A 101 4.51 -5.73 -18.03
C GLY A 101 5.92 -5.18 -18.23
N SER A 102 6.18 -3.94 -17.79
CA SER A 102 7.55 -3.47 -17.67
C SER A 102 8.28 -4.27 -16.58
N TRP A 103 9.61 -4.39 -16.68
CA TRP A 103 10.40 -5.03 -15.62
C TRP A 103 10.17 -4.39 -14.24
N VAL A 104 9.98 -3.07 -14.21
CA VAL A 104 9.66 -2.29 -13.01
C VAL A 104 8.29 -2.66 -12.44
N ALA A 105 7.31 -2.97 -13.28
CA ALA A 105 5.99 -3.41 -12.84
C ALA A 105 6.08 -4.78 -12.16
N TYR A 106 6.86 -5.72 -12.70
CA TYR A 106 7.09 -7.01 -12.06
C TYR A 106 7.82 -6.88 -10.72
N LEU A 107 8.82 -6.00 -10.62
CA LEU A 107 9.45 -5.68 -9.34
C LEU A 107 8.47 -5.10 -8.33
N THR A 108 7.65 -4.15 -8.76
CA THR A 108 6.67 -3.50 -7.90
C THR A 108 5.69 -4.53 -7.38
N PHE A 109 5.21 -5.43 -8.25
CA PHE A 109 4.35 -6.55 -7.88
C PHE A 109 5.01 -7.48 -6.86
N LEU A 110 6.25 -7.88 -7.11
CA LEU A 110 7.04 -8.71 -6.18
C LEU A 110 7.21 -8.00 -4.83
N GLY A 111 7.52 -6.70 -4.84
CA GLY A 111 7.65 -5.87 -3.64
C GLY A 111 6.35 -5.84 -2.82
N VAL A 112 5.20 -5.65 -3.47
CA VAL A 112 3.88 -5.76 -2.83
C VAL A 112 3.64 -7.16 -2.27
N GLY A 113 4.13 -8.20 -2.95
CA GLY A 113 4.08 -9.60 -2.49
C GLY A 113 4.85 -9.81 -1.19
N VAL A 114 6.09 -9.35 -1.14
CA VAL A 114 6.95 -9.41 0.06
C VAL A 114 6.30 -8.63 1.21
N MET A 115 5.78 -7.44 0.94
CA MET A 115 5.07 -6.63 1.94
C MET A 115 3.83 -7.33 2.49
N SER A 116 3.02 -7.93 1.61
CA SER A 116 1.82 -8.69 2.00
C SER A 116 2.19 -9.88 2.89
N PHE A 117 3.29 -10.58 2.57
CA PHE A 117 3.80 -11.67 3.40
C PHE A 117 4.21 -11.18 4.79
N PHE A 118 4.92 -10.05 4.90
CA PHE A 118 5.26 -9.44 6.19
C PHE A 118 4.01 -9.09 7.00
N PHE A 119 3.00 -8.49 6.37
CA PHE A 119 1.73 -8.19 7.05
C PHE A 119 0.97 -9.44 7.49
N LEU A 120 0.94 -10.50 6.67
CA LEU A 120 0.31 -11.78 7.05
C LEU A 120 1.00 -12.42 8.24
N ARG A 121 2.34 -12.43 8.24
CA ARG A 121 3.12 -13.00 9.34
C ARG A 121 2.84 -12.28 10.65
N GLU A 122 2.84 -10.95 10.61
CA GLU A 122 2.62 -10.13 11.81
C GLU A 122 1.18 -10.24 12.31
N ASN A 123 0.19 -10.26 11.39
CA ASN A 123 -1.21 -10.48 11.76
C ASN A 123 -1.43 -11.86 12.41
N LYS A 124 -0.84 -12.93 11.86
CA LYS A 124 -0.90 -14.28 12.46
C LYS A 124 -0.23 -14.36 13.82
N ALA A 125 0.87 -13.63 14.02
CA ALA A 125 1.58 -13.59 15.30
C ALA A 125 0.71 -12.97 16.39
N GLU A 126 -0.06 -11.92 16.09
CA GLU A 126 -0.98 -11.32 17.07
C GLU A 126 -2.27 -12.10 17.28
N SER A 127 -2.80 -12.75 16.24
CA SER A 127 -3.96 -13.64 16.41
C SER A 127 -3.67 -14.72 17.46
N LYS A 128 -2.49 -15.35 17.41
CA LYS A 128 -2.08 -16.36 18.41
C LYS A 128 -1.98 -15.81 19.83
N THR A 129 -1.44 -14.59 20.02
CA THR A 129 -1.28 -14.03 21.38
C THR A 129 -2.60 -13.66 22.04
N ILE A 130 -3.64 -13.36 21.25
CA ILE A 130 -4.99 -13.09 21.75
C ILE A 130 -5.67 -14.38 22.20
N PHE A 131 -5.54 -15.48 21.44
CA PHE A 131 -6.19 -16.75 21.76
C PHE A 131 -5.44 -17.59 22.81
N ASP A 132 -4.11 -17.52 22.88
CA ASP A 132 -3.33 -18.22 23.93
C ASP A 132 -3.49 -17.58 25.33
N LYS A 133 -3.87 -16.30 25.40
CA LYS A 133 -4.05 -15.56 26.68
C LYS A 133 -5.42 -15.68 27.31
N GLY A 134 -6.33 -16.48 26.74
CA GLY A 134 -7.52 -16.98 27.44
C GLY A 134 -8.34 -15.93 28.20
N SER A 135 -8.60 -14.75 27.62
CA SER A 135 -9.59 -13.82 28.18
C SER A 135 -10.92 -13.95 27.44
N TRP A 136 -11.62 -15.04 27.75
CA TRP A 136 -13.08 -15.12 27.75
C TRP A 136 -13.48 -15.81 29.06
#